data_AF-A0A5S4GE67-F1
#
_entry.id   AF-A0A5S4GE67-F1
#
_cell.length_a   1.000
_cell.length_b   1.000
_cell.length_c   1.000
_cell.angle_alpha   90.00
_cell.angle_beta   90.00
_cell.angle_gamma   90.00
#
_symmetry.space_group_name_H-M   'P 1'
#
loop_
_entity.id
_entity.type
_entity.pdbx_description
1 polymer ?
#
loop_
_entity_poly.entity_id
_entity_poly.type
_entity_poly.pdbx_seq_one_letter_code
_entity_poly.pdbx_strand_id
1 'polypeptide(L)'
;MRARPISPSRVVTELSERIAAAGRGSRLRVAVDGAPPAAPWDLADALAAPLRALGRDVVRVSARGFLRPASLRYEFGRDDPDAFYDEWLDVNGLVREVLAPLEPGGTG
;
A
#
# COMPACT_ATOMS: atom_id res chain seq x y z
N MET A 1 22.21 -2.24 17.60
CA MET A 1 20.80 -2.67 17.73
C MET A 1 19.91 -1.42 17.68
N ARG A 2 18.98 -1.30 16.73
CA ARG A 2 17.91 -0.29 16.82
C ARG A 2 16.57 -0.87 16.36
N ALA A 3 15.77 -1.28 17.33
CA ALA A 3 14.32 -1.35 17.18
C ALA A 3 13.73 -0.19 18.01
N ARG A 4 12.92 0.67 17.40
CA ARG A 4 12.11 1.66 18.12
C ARG A 4 10.78 1.84 17.39
N PRO A 5 9.78 1.09 17.85
CA PRO A 5 8.52 1.68 18.32
C PRO A 5 8.09 1.03 19.63
N ILE A 6 7.35 1.73 20.50
CA ILE A 6 6.77 1.15 21.73
C ILE A 6 5.26 1.44 21.88
N SER A 7 4.66 1.97 20.83
CA SER A 7 3.21 2.07 20.63
C SER A 7 2.94 2.17 19.13
N PRO A 8 1.74 1.81 18.65
CA PRO A 8 1.36 2.02 17.26
C PRO A 8 1.47 3.49 16.80
N SER A 9 1.13 4.44 17.66
CA SER A 9 1.24 5.87 17.35
C SER A 9 2.67 6.33 17.07
N ARG A 10 3.66 5.78 17.78
CA ARG A 10 5.08 6.11 17.53
C ARG A 10 5.55 5.58 16.18
N VAL A 11 5.06 4.41 15.75
CA VAL A 11 5.32 3.89 14.39
C VAL A 11 4.83 4.90 13.36
N VAL A 12 3.59 5.37 13.51
CA VAL A 12 2.97 6.31 12.57
C VAL A 12 3.78 7.61 12.48
N THR A 13 4.15 8.20 13.62
CA THR A 13 4.94 9.44 13.64
C THR A 13 6.29 9.23 12.96
N GLU A 14 7.04 8.21 13.34
CA GLU A 14 8.39 7.96 12.82
C GLU A 14 8.38 7.68 11.31
N LEU A 15 7.42 6.87 10.84
CA LEU A 15 7.25 6.62 9.41
C LEU A 15 6.83 7.88 8.66
N SER A 16 5.92 8.69 9.20
CA SER A 16 5.46 9.92 8.54
C SER A 16 6.59 10.92 8.34
N GLU A 17 7.42 11.13 9.37
CA GLU A 17 8.60 11.99 9.29
C GLU A 17 9.60 11.47 8.25
N ARG A 18 9.87 10.16 8.28
CA ARG A 18 10.80 9.51 7.34
C ARG A 18 10.32 9.61 5.89
N ILE A 19 9.04 9.39 5.65
CA ILE A 19 8.41 9.52 4.32
C ILE A 19 8.42 10.98 3.88
N ALA A 20 8.08 11.92 4.77
CA ALA A 20 8.06 13.35 4.45
C ALA A 20 9.46 13.92 4.14
N ALA A 21 10.52 13.33 4.70
CA ALA A 21 11.90 13.69 4.41
C ALA A 21 12.44 13.12 3.09
N ALA A 22 11.77 12.14 2.48
CA ALA A 22 12.19 11.59 1.19
C ALA A 22 12.07 12.63 0.06
N GLY A 23 12.91 12.50 -0.99
CA GLY A 23 13.04 13.49 -2.07
C GLY A 23 11.70 13.86 -2.76
N ARG A 24 11.64 15.06 -3.34
CA ARG A 24 10.43 15.62 -3.99
C ARG A 24 10.46 15.54 -5.52
N GLY A 25 11.43 14.83 -6.11
CA GLY A 25 11.64 14.79 -7.57
C GLY A 25 10.59 14.02 -8.37
N SER A 26 9.89 13.08 -7.73
CA SER A 26 8.75 12.35 -8.30
C SER A 26 7.74 12.03 -7.20
N ARG A 27 6.55 11.56 -7.59
CA ARG A 27 5.54 11.10 -6.63
C ARG A 27 6.07 9.88 -5.87
N LEU A 28 6.29 10.04 -4.57
CA LEU A 28 6.77 8.96 -3.70
C LEU A 28 5.68 7.88 -3.58
N ARG A 29 6.07 6.63 -3.81
CA ARG A 29 5.22 5.46 -3.60
C ARG A 29 5.64 4.74 -2.33
N VAL A 30 4.66 4.43 -1.48
CA VAL A 30 4.86 3.70 -0.23
C VAL A 30 3.92 2.50 -0.23
N ALA A 31 4.48 1.31 -0.18
CA ALA A 31 3.72 0.07 -0.01
C ALA A 31 3.70 -0.30 1.49
N VAL A 32 2.52 -0.62 2.01
CA VAL A 32 2.33 -1.18 3.35
C VAL A 32 1.79 -2.59 3.17
N ASP A 33 2.65 -3.57 3.39
CA ASP A 33 2.35 -4.98 3.18
C ASP A 33 2.34 -5.76 4.50
N GLY A 34 1.51 -6.80 4.56
CA GLY A 34 1.35 -7.64 5.72
C GLY A 34 0.19 -8.63 5.55
N ALA A 35 0.28 -9.75 6.26
CA ALA A 35 -0.80 -10.73 6.28
C ALA A 35 -2.11 -10.10 6.82
N PRO A 36 -3.31 -10.55 6.38
CA PRO A 36 -4.57 -9.98 6.83
C PRO A 36 -4.73 -9.88 8.37
N PRO A 37 -4.28 -10.86 9.19
CA PRO A 37 -4.35 -10.73 10.65
C PRO A 37 -3.52 -9.58 11.24
N ALA A 38 -2.53 -9.05 10.52
CA ALA A 38 -1.73 -7.91 10.94
C ALA A 38 -2.40 -6.56 10.62
N ALA A 39 -3.55 -6.56 9.94
CA ALA A 39 -4.33 -5.38 9.56
C ALA A 39 -3.47 -4.22 8.98
N PRO A 40 -2.66 -4.45 7.94
CA PRO A 40 -1.75 -3.43 7.38
C PRO A 40 -2.50 -2.18 6.88
N TRP A 41 -3.79 -2.30 6.57
CA TRP A 41 -4.63 -1.17 6.18
C TRP A 41 -4.78 -0.14 7.30
N ASP A 42 -4.81 -0.53 8.57
CA ASP A 42 -4.95 0.40 9.69
C ASP A 42 -3.72 1.31 9.79
N LEU A 43 -2.52 0.74 9.59
CA LEU A 43 -1.29 1.52 9.53
C LEU A 43 -1.28 2.45 8.31
N ALA A 44 -1.68 1.95 7.14
CA ALA A 44 -1.75 2.76 5.92
C ALA A 44 -2.70 3.96 6.07
N ASP A 45 -3.86 3.76 6.70
CA ASP A 45 -4.85 4.81 6.92
C ASP A 45 -4.35 5.82 7.97
N ALA A 46 -3.69 5.35 9.04
CA ALA A 46 -3.13 6.19 10.08
C ALA A 46 -1.99 7.12 9.60
N LEU A 47 -1.28 6.77 8.53
CA LEU A 47 -0.23 7.59 7.94
C LEU A 47 -0.77 8.80 7.15
N ALA A 48 -2.02 8.76 6.68
CA ALA A 48 -2.53 9.75 5.74
C ALA A 48 -2.66 11.16 6.34
N ALA A 49 -3.20 11.29 7.55
CA ALA A 49 -3.38 12.60 8.19
C ALA A 49 -2.04 13.27 8.61
N PRO A 50 -1.10 12.58 9.27
CA PRO A 50 0.20 13.16 9.61
C PRO A 50 1.01 13.58 8.38
N LEU A 51 0.99 12.80 7.30
CA LEU A 51 1.67 13.17 6.06
C LEU A 51 1.08 14.44 5.43
N ARG A 52 -0.25 14.59 5.43
CA ARG A 52 -0.90 15.83 4.99
C ARG A 52 -0.51 17.03 5.85
N ALA A 53 -0.44 16.85 7.17
CA ALA A 53 0.03 17.89 8.09
C ALA A 53 1.49 18.30 7.82
N LEU A 54 2.31 17.38 7.30
CA LEU A 54 3.69 17.63 6.87
C LEU A 54 3.80 18.17 5.42
N GLY A 55 2.68 18.61 4.82
CA GLY A 55 2.65 19.19 3.48
C GLY A 55 2.89 18.16 2.37
N ARG A 56 2.41 16.93 2.55
CA ARG A 56 2.38 15.89 1.53
C ARG A 56 0.94 15.56 1.16
N ASP A 57 0.58 15.75 -0.11
CA ASP A 57 -0.67 15.22 -0.62
C ASP A 57 -0.61 13.69 -0.66
N VAL A 58 -1.62 13.04 -0.07
CA VAL A 58 -1.68 11.59 0.05
C VAL A 58 -2.88 11.05 -0.70
N VAL A 59 -2.62 10.12 -1.62
CA VAL A 59 -3.61 9.24 -2.24
C VAL A 59 -3.45 7.85 -1.63
N ARG A 60 -4.47 7.39 -0.89
CA ARG A 60 -4.51 6.04 -0.32
C ARG A 60 -5.19 5.12 -1.33
N VAL A 61 -4.46 4.11 -1.81
CA VAL A 61 -5.01 3.01 -2.62
C VAL A 61 -4.93 1.69 -1.83
N SER A 62 -6.01 0.90 -1.86
CA SER A 62 -6.00 -0.46 -1.30
C SER A 62 -5.86 -1.49 -2.41
N ALA A 63 -4.85 -2.37 -2.32
CA ALA A 63 -4.71 -3.51 -3.22
C ALA A 63 -5.91 -4.47 -3.16
N ARG A 64 -6.68 -4.44 -2.06
CA ARG A 64 -7.90 -5.26 -1.92
C ARG A 64 -8.98 -4.90 -2.95
N GLY A 65 -8.99 -3.65 -3.42
CA GLY A 65 -9.89 -3.21 -4.50
C GLY A 65 -9.53 -3.81 -5.86
N PHE A 66 -8.35 -4.43 -5.97
CA PHE A 66 -7.83 -5.07 -7.18
C PHE A 66 -7.78 -6.59 -7.03
N LEU A 67 -8.45 -7.17 -6.04
CA LEU A 67 -8.59 -8.63 -6.00
C LEU A 67 -9.46 -9.09 -7.17
N ARG A 68 -9.03 -10.13 -7.85
CA ARG A 68 -9.83 -10.78 -8.89
C ARG A 68 -11.15 -11.30 -8.29
N PRO A 69 -12.22 -11.42 -9.10
CA PRO A 69 -13.47 -12.02 -8.68
C PRO A 69 -13.26 -13.40 -8.05
N ALA A 70 -14.14 -13.77 -7.11
CA ALA A 70 -14.05 -15.04 -6.38
C ALA A 70 -14.03 -16.26 -7.31
N SER A 71 -14.67 -16.19 -8.49
CA SER A 71 -14.64 -17.25 -9.50
C SER A 71 -13.23 -17.55 -10.01
N LEU A 72 -12.38 -16.53 -10.17
CA LEU A 72 -10.99 -16.70 -10.59
C LEU A 72 -10.10 -17.07 -9.40
N ARG A 73 -10.32 -16.44 -8.24
CA ARG A 73 -9.48 -16.71 -7.05
C ARG A 73 -9.59 -18.13 -6.52
N TYR A 74 -10.73 -18.79 -6.73
CA TYR A 74 -10.99 -20.12 -6.19
C TYR A 74 -11.09 -21.19 -7.27
N GLU A 75 -10.63 -20.90 -8.50
CA GLU A 75 -10.66 -21.83 -9.63
C GLU A 75 -9.91 -23.13 -9.31
N PHE A 76 -8.74 -23.01 -8.67
CA PHE A 76 -7.88 -24.14 -8.27
C PHE A 76 -8.12 -24.62 -6.82
N GLY A 77 -9.18 -24.13 -6.17
CA GLY A 77 -9.49 -24.42 -4.77
C GLY A 77 -9.25 -23.24 -3.83
N ARG A 78 -9.75 -23.35 -2.59
CA ARG A 78 -9.67 -22.25 -1.60
C ARG A 78 -8.33 -22.14 -0.90
N ASP A 79 -7.60 -23.24 -0.85
CA ASP A 79 -6.37 -23.39 -0.07
C ASP A 79 -5.13 -23.57 -0.98
N ASP A 80 -5.26 -23.27 -2.28
CA ASP A 80 -4.15 -23.31 -3.22
C ASP A 80 -3.20 -22.12 -2.96
N PRO A 81 -1.95 -22.36 -2.50
CA PRO A 81 -1.03 -21.29 -2.13
C PRO A 81 -0.44 -20.57 -3.35
N ASP A 82 -0.32 -21.26 -4.49
CA ASP A 82 0.24 -20.69 -5.71
C ASP A 82 -0.80 -19.74 -6.33
N ALA A 83 -2.06 -20.16 -6.41
CA ALA A 83 -3.16 -19.30 -6.83
C ALA A 83 -3.29 -18.07 -5.91
N PHE A 84 -3.16 -18.26 -4.58
CA PHE A 84 -3.17 -17.14 -3.63
C PHE A 84 -2.05 -16.13 -3.91
N TYR A 85 -0.85 -16.61 -4.22
CA TYR A 85 0.32 -15.76 -4.43
C TYR A 85 0.33 -15.08 -5.80
N ASP A 86 0.07 -15.83 -6.87
CA ASP A 86 0.26 -15.37 -8.25
C ASP A 86 -1.02 -14.80 -8.89
N GLU A 87 -2.20 -15.26 -8.47
CA GLU A 87 -3.42 -15.04 -9.26
C GLU A 87 -4.47 -14.16 -8.58
N TRP A 88 -4.44 -14.03 -7.25
CA TRP A 88 -5.52 -13.34 -6.54
C TRP A 88 -5.57 -11.84 -6.79
N LEU A 89 -4.41 -11.20 -6.97
CA LEU A 89 -4.32 -9.76 -7.22
C LEU A 89 -4.26 -9.49 -8.72
N ASP A 90 -5.15 -8.63 -9.21
CA ASP A 90 -5.04 -8.05 -10.54
C ASP A 90 -3.94 -6.97 -10.56
N VAL A 91 -2.69 -7.42 -10.61
CA VAL A 91 -1.51 -6.55 -10.71
C VAL A 91 -1.58 -5.67 -11.95
N ASN A 92 -2.07 -6.20 -13.08
CA ASN A 92 -2.21 -5.45 -14.32
C ASN A 92 -3.23 -4.31 -14.18
N GLY A 93 -4.38 -4.59 -13.55
CA GLY A 93 -5.36 -3.57 -13.18
C GLY A 93 -4.76 -2.50 -12.27
N LEU A 94 -4.05 -2.90 -11.21
CA LEU A 94 -3.42 -1.94 -10.30
C LEU A 94 -2.37 -1.07 -11.01
N VAL A 95 -1.56 -1.65 -11.88
CA VAL A 95 -0.59 -0.89 -12.69
C VAL A 95 -1.31 0.09 -13.60
N ARG A 96 -2.30 -0.38 -14.36
CA ARG A 96 -3.01 0.43 -15.36
C ARG A 96 -3.79 1.59 -14.75
N GLU A 97 -4.52 1.33 -13.67
CA GLU A 97 -5.44 2.31 -13.08
C GLU A 97 -4.77 3.23 -12.05
N VAL A 98 -3.61 2.85 -11.51
CA VAL A 98 -2.97 3.59 -10.41
C VAL A 98 -1.51 3.89 -10.69
N LEU A 99 -0.67 2.88 -10.88
CA LEU A 99 0.78 3.13 -10.88
C LEU A 99 1.24 3.87 -12.13
N ALA A 100 0.77 3.48 -13.31
CA ALA A 100 1.15 4.07 -14.59
C ALA A 100 0.65 5.51 -14.77
N PRO A 101 -0.59 5.89 -14.42
CA PRO A 101 -1.03 7.28 -14.43
C PRO A 101 -0.16 8.19 -13.54
N LEU A 102 0.34 7.64 -12.42
CA LEU A 102 1.15 8.34 -11.43
C LEU A 102 2.67 8.32 -11.73
N GLU A 103 3.11 7.79 -12.87
CA GLU A 103 4.50 7.89 -13.34
C GLU A 103 4.83 9.30 -13.88
N PRO A 104 6.12 9.69 -13.95
CA PRO A 104 6.52 10.87 -14.69
C PRO A 104 6.00 10.84 -16.13
N GLY A 105 5.23 11.85 -16.52
CA GLY A 105 4.59 11.90 -17.85
C GLY A 105 3.31 11.08 -17.99
N GLY A 106 2.81 10.49 -16.89
CA GLY A 106 1.52 9.82 -16.84
C GLY A 106 0.34 10.79 -16.86
N THR A 107 -0.86 10.24 -16.85
CA THR A 107 -2.12 10.97 -17.03
C THR A 107 -2.74 11.52 -15.74
N GLY A 108 -2.19 11.21 -14.55
CA GLY A 108 -2.70 11.73 -13.27
C GLY A 108 -2.06 11.11 -12.03
#